data_AF-A0A0M8MMB1-F1
#
_entry.id   AF-A0A0M8MMB1-F1
#
_cell.length_a   1.000
_cell.length_b   1.000
_cell.length_c   1.000
_cell.angle_alpha   90.00
_cell.angle_beta   90.00
_cell.angle_gamma   90.00
#
_symmetry.space_group_name_H-M   'P 1'
#
loop_
_entity.id
_entity.type
_entity.pdbx_description
1 polymer ?
#
loop_
_entity_poly.entity_id
_entity_poly.type
_entity_poly.pdbx_seq_one_letter_code
_entity_poly.pdbx_strand_id
1 'polypeptide(L)'
;MVQHWTPLSQLERTLEPGVWLMFDRSRRIAIVRMVTVRGRRLLRSVTYDQDPAKRLLIGYFPEDALRLAAECTWSEYVRATGPPISNRR
;
A
#
# COMPACT_ATOMS: atom_id res chain seq x y z
N MET A 1 -2.76 17.96 17.05
CA MET A 1 -3.92 17.29 16.42
C MET A 1 -3.71 15.78 16.46
N VAL A 2 -4.69 15.02 16.95
CA VAL A 2 -4.68 13.55 16.93
C VAL A 2 -5.28 13.11 15.59
N GLN A 3 -4.44 12.91 14.56
CA GLN A 3 -4.86 12.32 13.28
C GLN A 3 -5.22 10.84 13.50
N HIS A 4 -6.51 10.53 13.57
CA HIS A 4 -6.95 9.13 13.59
C HIS A 4 -6.34 8.39 12.39
N TRP A 5 -5.81 7.19 12.63
CA TRP A 5 -5.23 6.39 11.55
C TRP A 5 -6.30 6.17 10.48
N THR A 6 -5.96 6.44 9.22
CA THR A 6 -6.76 6.00 8.09
C THR A 6 -5.86 5.27 7.10
N PRO A 7 -6.37 4.26 6.39
CA PRO A 7 -5.58 3.52 5.40
C PRO A 7 -5.00 4.42 4.32
N LEU A 8 -5.78 5.42 3.89
CA LEU A 8 -5.38 6.36 2.84
C LEU A 8 -4.38 7.41 3.33
N SER A 9 -4.35 7.76 4.62
CA SER A 9 -3.34 8.69 5.14
C SER A 9 -1.93 8.10 5.16
N GLN A 10 -1.80 6.78 4.98
CA GLN A 10 -0.51 6.11 4.83
C GLN A 10 -0.07 6.05 3.35
N LEU A 11 -0.91 6.48 2.41
CA LEU A 11 -0.58 6.49 0.99
C LEU A 11 -0.14 7.89 0.54
N GLU A 12 1.00 7.95 -0.13
CA GLU A 12 1.45 9.14 -0.85
C GLU A 12 1.42 8.87 -2.35
N ARG A 13 0.86 9.80 -3.11
CA ARG A 13 0.92 9.77 -4.59
C ARG A 13 2.34 10.09 -5.03
N THR A 14 2.85 9.30 -5.97
CA THR A 14 4.14 9.60 -6.61
C THR A 14 3.94 10.54 -7.80
N LEU A 15 5.05 10.98 -8.41
CA LEU A 15 5.02 11.70 -9.69
C LEU A 15 4.53 10.82 -10.85
N GLU A 16 4.60 9.48 -10.71
CA GLU A 16 4.06 8.55 -11.68
C GLU A 16 2.53 8.39 -11.49
N PRO A 17 1.71 8.69 -12.51
CA PRO A 17 0.26 8.58 -12.41
C PRO A 17 -0.18 7.15 -12.08
N GLY A 18 -1.10 7.04 -11.12
CA GLY A 18 -1.63 5.74 -10.71
C GLY A 18 -0.65 4.90 -9.88
N VAL A 19 0.40 5.52 -9.31
CA VAL A 19 1.30 4.86 -8.36
C VAL A 19 1.25 5.58 -7.01
N TRP A 20 1.08 4.80 -5.96
CA TRP A 20 1.08 5.23 -4.57
C TRP A 20 2.11 4.43 -3.79
N LEU A 21 2.83 5.10 -2.91
CA LEU A 21 3.69 4.46 -1.91
C LEU A 21 2.95 4.42 -0.58
N MET A 22 3.00 3.29 0.10
CA MET A 22 2.49 3.16 1.46
C MET A 22 3.61 3.27 2.48
N PHE A 23 3.37 3.99 3.56
CA PHE A 23 4.34 4.26 4.61
C PHE A 23 3.87 3.77 5.97
N ASP A 24 4.82 3.34 6.79
CA ASP A 24 4.73 3.30 8.25
C ASP A 24 5.74 4.32 8.79
N ARG A 25 5.24 5.48 9.25
CA ARG A 25 6.07 6.67 9.53
C ARG A 25 6.91 7.07 8.31
N SER A 26 8.24 7.01 8.42
CA SER A 26 9.18 7.31 7.32
C SER A 26 9.56 6.09 6.48
N ARG A 27 9.15 4.89 6.89
CA ARG A 27 9.50 3.64 6.19
C ARG A 27 8.50 3.38 5.09
N ARG A 28 8.99 3.19 3.86
CA ARG A 28 8.18 2.66 2.75
C ARG A 28 7.93 1.17 2.99
N ILE A 29 6.67 0.76 2.99
CA ILE A 29 6.27 -0.63 3.28
C ILE A 29 5.66 -1.33 2.06
N ALA A 30 5.01 -0.57 1.17
CA ALA A 30 4.36 -1.14 -0.01
C ALA A 30 4.26 -0.14 -1.17
N ILE A 31 3.95 -0.67 -2.34
CA ILE A 31 3.62 0.08 -3.55
C ILE A 31 2.26 -0.41 -4.03
N VAL A 32 1.31 0.50 -4.16
CA VAL A 32 0.03 0.24 -4.84
C VAL A 32 0.09 0.93 -6.18
N ARG A 33 -0.17 0.21 -7.27
CA ARG A 33 -0.14 0.80 -8.62
C ARG A 33 -1.23 0.29 -9.52
N MET A 34 -1.69 1.15 -10.43
CA MET A 34 -2.55 0.77 -11.54
C MET A 34 -1.79 -0.15 -12.51
N VAL A 35 -2.42 -1.24 -12.93
CA VAL A 35 -1.92 -2.16 -13.94
C VAL A 35 -3.06 -2.62 -14.84
N THR A 36 -2.72 -3.04 -16.06
CA THR A 36 -3.66 -3.74 -16.95
C THR A 36 -3.28 -5.21 -17.01
N VAL A 37 -4.18 -6.10 -16.61
CA VAL A 37 -4.00 -7.55 -16.66
C VAL A 37 -5.11 -8.13 -17.54
N ARG A 38 -4.73 -8.75 -18.66
CA ARG A 38 -5.68 -9.35 -19.63
C ARG A 38 -6.81 -8.38 -20.02
N GLY A 39 -6.46 -7.12 -20.29
CA GLY A 39 -7.40 -6.07 -20.69
C GLY A 39 -8.21 -5.44 -19.56
N ARG A 40 -8.05 -5.88 -18.30
CA ARG A 40 -8.73 -5.30 -17.13
C ARG A 40 -7.78 -4.40 -16.34
N ARG A 41 -8.23 -3.19 -16.02
CA ARG A 41 -7.52 -2.29 -15.11
C ARG A 41 -7.76 -2.70 -13.66
N LEU A 42 -6.67 -2.80 -12.91
CA LEU A 42 -6.66 -3.23 -11.51
C LEU A 42 -5.64 -2.41 -10.73
N LEU A 43 -5.81 -2.32 -9.42
CA LEU A 43 -4.75 -1.95 -8.51
C LEU A 43 -3.96 -3.20 -8.13
N ARG A 44 -2.64 -3.16 -8.26
CA ARG A 44 -1.72 -4.19 -7.76
C ARG A 44 -0.99 -3.63 -6.56
N SER A 45 -1.10 -4.31 -5.42
CA SER A 45 -0.30 -4.02 -4.23
C SER A 45 0.84 -5.02 -4.09
N VAL A 46 2.04 -4.50 -3.81
CA VAL A 46 3.26 -5.28 -3.57
C VAL A 46 4.03 -4.71 -2.39
N THR A 47 4.86 -5.52 -1.74
CA THR A 47 5.81 -5.02 -0.73
C THR A 47 6.79 -4.03 -1.36
N TYR A 48 7.33 -3.14 -0.53
CA TYR A 48 8.38 -2.22 -0.96
C TYR A 48 9.75 -2.90 -0.92
N ASP A 49 10.44 -2.85 -2.05
CA ASP A 49 11.88 -3.10 -2.18
C ASP A 49 12.40 -2.21 -3.33
N GLN A 50 13.67 -1.79 -3.25
CA GLN A 50 14.33 -1.06 -4.34
C GLN A 50 14.44 -1.95 -5.58
N ASP A 51 14.77 -3.24 -5.40
CA ASP A 51 14.80 -4.25 -6.43
C ASP A 51 13.37 -4.75 -6.73
N PRO A 52 12.82 -4.50 -7.94
CA PRO A 52 11.49 -4.98 -8.30
C PRO A 52 11.31 -6.50 -8.21
N ALA A 53 12.38 -7.28 -8.36
CA ALA A 53 12.32 -8.74 -8.30
C ALA A 53 12.12 -9.29 -6.89
N LYS A 54 12.46 -8.50 -5.85
CA LYS A 54 12.28 -8.87 -4.44
C LYS A 54 10.91 -8.51 -3.88
N ARG A 55 10.10 -7.77 -4.66
CA ARG A 55 8.76 -7.34 -4.24
C ARG A 55 7.82 -8.53 -4.25
N LEU A 56 7.15 -8.75 -3.13
CA LEU A 56 6.17 -9.81 -2.97
C LEU A 56 4.77 -9.27 -3.28
N LEU A 57 3.97 -10.07 -3.97
CA LEU A 57 2.57 -9.73 -4.26
C LEU A 57 1.76 -9.79 -2.96
N ILE A 58 1.02 -8.71 -2.70
CA ILE A 58 0.03 -8.66 -1.63
C ILE A 58 -1.35 -8.97 -2.21
N GLY A 59 -1.71 -8.34 -3.33
CA GLY A 59 -2.98 -8.61 -3.98
C GLY A 59 -3.27 -7.77 -5.21
N TYR A 60 -4.37 -8.13 -5.87
CA TYR A 60 -5.01 -7.34 -6.92
C TYR A 60 -6.38 -6.89 -6.43
N PHE A 61 -6.74 -5.65 -6.72
CA PHE A 61 -7.98 -5.02 -6.30
C PHE A 61 -8.65 -4.33 -7.50
N PRO A 62 -9.97 -4.13 -7.46
CA PRO A 62 -10.67 -3.29 -8.43
C PRO A 62 -10.03 -1.90 -8.54
N GLU A 63 -10.09 -1.29 -9.73
CA GLU A 63 -9.41 -0.02 -10.00
C GLU A 63 -9.90 1.17 -9.17
N ASP A 64 -11.14 1.11 -8.69
CA ASP A 64 -11.81 2.09 -7.86
C ASP A 64 -11.69 1.80 -6.35
N ALA A 65 -11.08 0.66 -5.98
CA ALA A 65 -11.01 0.17 -4.62
C ALA A 65 -9.70 0.52 -3.89
N LEU A 66 -9.16 1.73 -4.07
CA LEU A 66 -7.88 2.15 -3.48
C LEU A 66 -7.86 2.05 -1.95
N ARG A 67 -8.98 2.38 -1.30
CA ARG A 67 -9.11 2.25 0.16
C ARG A 67 -8.98 0.80 0.61
N LEU A 68 -9.66 -0.12 -0.06
CA LEU A 68 -9.56 -1.56 0.23
C LEU A 68 -8.14 -2.07 0.01
N ALA A 69 -7.50 -1.66 -1.09
CA ALA A 69 -6.11 -2.01 -1.36
C ALA A 69 -5.19 -1.57 -0.22
N ALA A 70 -5.37 -0.35 0.30
CA ALA A 70 -4.61 0.16 1.45
C ALA A 70 -4.90 -0.63 2.74
N GLU A 71 -6.17 -0.91 3.04
CA GLU A 71 -6.59 -1.66 4.24
C GLU A 71 -5.99 -3.06 4.27
N CYS A 72 -6.10 -3.81 3.17
CA CYS A 72 -5.52 -5.13 3.04
C CYS A 72 -3.99 -5.10 3.11
N THR A 73 -3.37 -4.12 2.44
CA THR A 73 -1.90 -3.95 2.45
C THR A 73 -1.36 -3.69 3.85
N TRP A 74 -2.01 -2.80 4.61
CA TRP A 74 -1.64 -2.55 6.00
C TRP A 74 -1.83 -3.78 6.87
N SER A 75 -2.95 -4.49 6.70
CA SER A 75 -3.26 -5.69 7.48
C SER A 75 -2.21 -6.78 7.25
N GLU A 76 -1.77 -7.00 6.01
CA GLU A 76 -0.71 -7.96 5.70
C GLU A 76 0.66 -7.51 6.24
N TYR A 77 0.97 -6.21 6.19
CA TYR A 77 2.18 -5.68 6.84
C TYR A 77 2.18 -5.96 8.35
N VAL A 78 1.09 -5.59 9.05
CA VAL A 78 0.95 -5.82 10.49
C VAL A 78 1.00 -7.30 10.85
N ARG A 79 0.41 -8.16 10.03
CA ARG A 79 0.49 -9.62 10.20
C ARG A 79 1.92 -10.13 10.09
N ALA A 80 2.71 -9.58 9.16
CA ALA A 80 4.08 -10.01 8.91
C ALA A 80 5.10 -9.44 9.91
N THR A 81 4.90 -8.21 10.40
CA THR A 81 5.89 -7.50 11.23
C THR A 81 5.46 -7.30 12.68
N GLY A 82 4.25 -7.73 13.05
CA GLY A 82 3.63 -7.38 14.31
C GLY A 82 2.93 -6.02 14.27
N PRO A 83 2.27 -5.62 15.38
CA PRO A 83 1.60 -4.32 15.47
C PRO A 83 2.58 -3.21 15.09
N PRO A 84 2.12 -2.20 14.33
CA PRO A 84 2.97 -1.12 13.92
C PRO A 84 3.50 -0.42 15.17
N ILE A 85 4.71 0.11 15.11
CA ILE A 85 5.23 1.02 16.15
C ILE A 85 4.55 2.39 15.98
N SER A 86 3.25 2.42 15.74
CA SER A 86 2.44 3.62 15.59
C SER A 86 2.00 4.05 16.98
N ASN A 87 2.59 5.14 17.48
CA ASN A 87 2.09 5.79 18.68
C ASN A 87 0.76 6.48 18.35
N ARG A 88 -0.33 6.01 18.96
CA ARG A 88 -1.44 6.84 19.46
C ARG A 88 -2.22 6.07 20.54
N ARG A 89 -1.79 6.24 21.80
CA ARG A 89 -2.71 6.47 22.93
C ARG A 89 -2.99 7.97 22.97
#